data_AF-A0A424Z632-F1
#
_entry.id   AF-A0A424Z632-F1
#
_cell.length_a   1.000
_cell.length_b   1.000
_cell.length_c   1.000
_cell.angle_alpha   90.00
_cell.angle_beta   90.00
_cell.angle_gamma   90.00
#
_symmetry.space_group_name_H-M   'P 1'
#
loop_
_entity.id
_entity.type
_entity.pdbx_description
1 polymer ?
#
loop_
_entity_poly.entity_id
_entity_poly.type
_entity_poly.pdbx_seq_one_letter_code
_entity_poly.pdbx_strand_id
1 'polypeptide(L)'
;MIKKKIAIIGASVGQLPLCKKAKELDIETFCFAWEKGAVCKYEVDHFYPISIIDFDKILEVCLQNQINGIVSNASDTTARTVSYIAEQLKLNGTPYNVFNKLQDKQYIRKLLEEVSFFEQIKYYQYQGIDKELYPCVVKPCIGNAKKGVSLVNNKEEMAQAIKYASNNNTAIIVEEYIVGKEISIESISFHGQHYILQITDKDSSAAPHFTELGHHQPAQIPSIIKEKIFLAIPELLNKIGYTDGASHIEIKYCNHKLYLIEVNLRGGGDEISNQLVFMSTGIDYLKCMIEVALNTFRFPCVKHSENKRFAGIYFLCQQTAKYLPFFKNAIGKEWLVKTEIYSEKLIESNSNYERNGYLIYNSNRKISPNDNNIYILNEKGGEGKLIAKDFLHLINNEEKTVISEKWIDKIFLHARIISYFEKDKIIGWFVLYCNDQESKIAYCASLHVLRPYRGEGIGSILIKVAIETCLKEGMKKITLYCKVDNTSALYFYKKNNFKELYRGKQKQYDNEEYAFLELQLQ
;
A
#
# COMPACT_ATOMS: atom_id res chain seq x y z
N MET A 1 21.91 1.61 36.81
CA MET A 1 20.67 0.81 36.67
C MET A 1 21.05 -0.51 36.04
N ILE A 2 20.42 -1.63 36.44
CA ILE A 2 20.63 -2.92 35.78
C ILE A 2 20.06 -2.82 34.37
N LYS A 3 20.89 -3.11 33.36
CA LYS A 3 20.49 -3.06 31.94
C LYS A 3 19.40 -4.10 31.69
N LYS A 4 18.32 -3.72 31.01
CA LYS A 4 17.26 -4.66 30.62
C LYS A 4 17.82 -5.65 29.61
N LYS A 5 17.36 -6.90 29.67
CA LYS A 5 17.77 -7.97 28.76
C LYS A 5 16.58 -8.42 27.92
N ILE A 6 16.75 -8.49 26.60
CA ILE A 6 15.70 -8.92 25.68
C ILE A 6 16.18 -10.06 24.80
N ALA A 7 15.33 -11.08 24.66
CA ALA A 7 15.52 -12.14 23.68
C ALA A 7 14.92 -11.72 22.33
N ILE A 8 15.66 -11.92 21.24
CA ILE A 8 15.21 -11.64 19.87
C ILE A 8 15.21 -12.95 19.08
N ILE A 9 14.03 -13.38 18.63
CA ILE A 9 13.89 -14.62 17.86
C ILE A 9 14.01 -14.35 16.37
N GLY A 10 14.96 -15.01 15.70
CA GLY A 10 15.24 -14.80 14.28
C GLY A 10 16.33 -13.75 14.04
N ALA A 11 17.16 -14.01 13.04
CA ALA A 11 18.34 -13.20 12.73
C ALA A 11 18.43 -12.85 11.23
N SER A 12 17.29 -12.82 10.54
CA SER A 12 17.22 -12.48 9.11
C SER A 12 17.12 -10.96 8.91
N VAL A 13 17.14 -10.51 7.66
CA VAL A 13 17.00 -9.08 7.30
C VAL A 13 15.74 -8.45 7.92
N GLY A 14 14.65 -9.20 8.06
CA GLY A 14 13.41 -8.72 8.68
C GLY A 14 13.52 -8.40 10.18
N GLN A 15 14.47 -9.00 10.90
CA GLN A 15 14.72 -8.72 12.33
C GLN A 15 15.87 -7.74 12.56
N LEU A 16 16.69 -7.45 11.54
CA LEU A 16 17.88 -6.62 11.69
C LEU A 16 17.58 -5.21 12.24
N PRO A 17 16.54 -4.48 11.77
CA PRO A 17 16.19 -3.18 12.34
C PRO A 17 15.77 -3.25 13.81
N LEU A 18 15.12 -4.35 14.22
CA LEU A 18 14.71 -4.57 15.60
C LEU A 18 15.93 -4.74 16.53
N CYS A 19 16.95 -5.50 16.10
CA CYS A 19 18.21 -5.65 16.84
C CYS A 19 18.91 -4.29 17.02
N LYS A 20 19.00 -3.51 15.94
CA LYS A 20 19.59 -2.16 15.98
C LYS A 20 18.81 -1.24 16.93
N LYS A 21 17.48 -1.30 16.89
CA LYS A 21 16.62 -0.53 17.79
C LYS A 21 16.85 -0.89 19.26
N ALA A 22 16.98 -2.17 19.59
CA ALA A 22 17.26 -2.59 20.96
C ALA A 22 18.60 -2.05 21.47
N LYS A 23 19.63 -2.05 20.61
CA LYS A 23 20.95 -1.46 20.91
C LYS A 23 20.88 0.06 21.10
N GLU A 24 20.14 0.77 20.25
CA GLU A 24 19.87 2.21 20.38
C GLU A 24 19.20 2.57 21.72
N LEU A 25 18.37 1.68 22.24
CA LEU A 25 17.67 1.83 23.53
C LEU A 25 18.51 1.40 24.74
N ASP A 26 19.79 1.07 24.53
CA ASP A 26 20.70 0.54 25.56
C ASP A 26 20.12 -0.69 26.28
N ILE A 27 19.60 -1.65 25.52
CA ILE A 27 19.10 -2.95 26.01
C ILE A 27 20.10 -4.03 25.62
N GLU A 28 20.39 -4.97 26.52
CA GLU A 28 21.26 -6.12 26.26
C GLU A 28 20.48 -7.19 25.48
N THR A 29 21.04 -7.67 24.38
CA THR A 29 20.34 -8.46 23.37
C THR A 29 20.85 -9.90 23.28
N PHE A 30 19.90 -10.85 23.28
CA PHE A 30 20.14 -12.29 23.17
C PHE A 30 19.39 -12.81 21.94
N CYS A 31 20.11 -13.09 20.84
CA CYS A 31 19.50 -13.44 19.57
C CYS A 31 19.63 -14.93 19.25
N PHE A 32 18.55 -15.53 18.75
CA PHE A 32 18.46 -16.96 18.46
C PHE A 32 18.09 -17.19 17.00
N ALA A 33 18.95 -17.89 16.24
CA ALA A 33 18.67 -18.35 14.89
C ALA A 33 19.66 -19.42 14.44
N TRP A 34 19.41 -20.06 13.29
CA TRP A 34 20.46 -20.80 12.59
C TRP A 34 21.61 -19.87 12.19
N GLU A 35 22.85 -20.36 12.32
CA GLU A 35 24.07 -19.60 11.97
C GLU A 35 24.08 -19.13 10.51
N LYS A 36 23.66 -20.01 9.58
CA LYS A 36 23.68 -19.71 8.15
C LYS A 36 22.62 -18.65 7.82
N GLY A 37 23.08 -17.49 7.34
CA GLY A 37 22.21 -16.37 6.97
C GLY A 37 21.77 -15.48 8.14
N ALA A 38 22.33 -15.66 9.34
CA ALA A 38 22.09 -14.81 10.50
C ALA A 38 22.80 -13.45 10.34
N VAL A 39 22.17 -12.52 9.63
CA VAL A 39 22.69 -11.15 9.44
C VAL A 39 22.69 -10.35 10.74
N CYS A 40 21.79 -10.64 11.68
CA CYS A 40 21.70 -9.92 12.96
C CYS A 40 22.84 -10.24 13.93
N LYS A 41 23.60 -11.31 13.72
CA LYS A 41 24.61 -11.77 14.69
C LYS A 41 25.71 -10.75 15.00
N TYR A 42 25.91 -9.79 14.09
CA TYR A 42 26.90 -8.71 14.24
C TYR A 42 26.33 -7.44 14.90
N GLU A 43 25.02 -7.41 15.17
CA GLU A 43 24.32 -6.24 15.73
C GLU A 43 23.80 -6.49 17.16
N VAL A 44 24.05 -7.67 17.72
CA VAL A 44 23.55 -8.12 19.03
C VAL A 44 24.70 -8.41 19.97
N ASP A 45 24.44 -8.36 21.28
CA ASP A 45 25.44 -8.60 22.33
C ASP A 45 25.78 -10.10 22.43
N HIS A 46 24.75 -10.95 22.37
CA HIS A 46 24.91 -12.41 22.44
C HIS A 46 24.13 -13.08 21.31
N PHE A 47 24.81 -13.89 20.51
CA PHE A 47 24.20 -14.70 19.46
C PHE A 47 24.31 -16.19 19.79
N TYR A 48 23.17 -16.87 19.72
CA TYR A 48 23.07 -18.31 19.95
C TYR A 48 22.65 -19.00 18.65
N PRO A 49 23.47 -19.92 18.10
CA PRO A 49 23.15 -20.66 16.88
C PRO A 49 22.11 -21.77 17.13
N ILE A 50 21.02 -21.43 17.79
CA ILE A 50 19.90 -22.31 18.15
C ILE A 50 18.76 -22.06 17.16
N SER A 51 18.19 -23.15 16.65
CA SER A 51 17.02 -23.12 15.77
C SER A 51 15.87 -22.33 16.43
N ILE A 52 15.18 -21.47 15.67
CA ILE A 52 14.07 -20.65 16.19
C ILE A 52 12.86 -21.47 16.65
N ILE A 53 12.83 -22.77 16.36
CA ILE A 53 11.78 -23.71 16.76
C ILE A 53 12.24 -24.71 17.82
N ASP A 54 13.49 -24.58 18.32
CA ASP A 54 14.01 -25.39 19.43
C ASP A 54 13.67 -24.71 20.76
N PHE A 55 12.41 -24.86 21.17
CA PHE A 55 11.86 -24.13 22.31
C PHE A 55 12.59 -24.42 23.62
N ASP A 56 12.96 -25.67 23.87
CA ASP A 56 13.59 -26.07 25.13
C ASP A 56 14.96 -25.40 25.31
N LYS A 57 15.79 -25.39 24.26
CA LYS A 57 17.10 -24.73 24.33
C LYS A 57 17.00 -23.21 24.44
N ILE A 58 16.06 -22.59 23.73
CA ILE A 58 15.83 -21.16 23.85
C ILE A 58 15.38 -20.82 25.29
N LEU A 59 14.47 -21.62 25.85
CA LEU A 59 13.96 -21.43 27.21
C LEU A 59 15.08 -21.55 28.24
N GLU A 60 15.94 -22.57 28.12
CA GLU A 60 17.09 -22.77 29.01
C GLU A 60 18.01 -21.54 29.04
N VAL A 61 18.42 -21.04 27.87
CA VAL A 61 19.29 -19.86 27.77
C VAL A 61 18.58 -18.62 28.34
N CYS A 62 17.30 -18.44 28.05
CA CYS A 62 16.54 -17.30 28.56
C CYS A 62 16.41 -17.33 30.09
N LEU A 63 16.22 -18.51 30.69
CA LEU A 63 16.18 -18.70 32.15
C LEU A 63 17.53 -18.37 32.78
N GLN A 64 18.62 -18.95 32.26
CA GLN A 64 19.98 -18.74 32.77
C GLN A 64 20.38 -17.26 32.76
N ASN A 65 19.95 -16.52 31.74
CA ASN A 65 20.30 -15.11 31.57
C ASN A 65 19.32 -14.12 32.19
N GLN A 66 18.20 -14.60 32.76
CA GLN A 66 17.14 -13.78 33.37
C GLN A 66 16.57 -12.72 32.41
N ILE A 67 16.17 -13.16 31.22
CA ILE A 67 15.57 -12.32 30.19
C ILE A 67 14.31 -11.59 30.72
N ASN A 68 14.16 -10.31 30.39
CA ASN A 68 13.05 -9.47 30.85
C ASN A 68 11.91 -9.33 29.83
N GLY A 69 12.14 -9.71 28.57
CA GLY A 69 11.16 -9.65 27.50
C GLY A 69 11.64 -10.44 26.29
N ILE A 70 10.72 -10.85 25.43
CA ILE A 70 11.05 -11.56 24.20
C ILE A 70 10.26 -10.97 23.04
N VAL A 71 10.93 -10.79 21.91
CA VAL A 71 10.37 -10.07 20.76
C VAL A 71 10.87 -10.66 19.44
N SER A 72 10.10 -10.47 18.39
CA SER A 72 10.53 -10.67 17.01
C SER A 72 9.69 -9.79 16.08
N ASN A 73 10.00 -9.81 14.78
CA ASN A 73 9.31 -9.05 13.75
C ASN A 73 9.15 -9.88 12.47
N ALA A 74 8.20 -9.52 11.61
CA ALA A 74 8.09 -9.95 10.21
C ALA A 74 7.99 -11.48 9.92
N SER A 75 7.80 -12.34 10.93
CA SER A 75 7.64 -13.79 10.72
C SER A 75 6.69 -14.43 11.72
N ASP A 76 5.66 -15.13 11.23
CA ASP A 76 4.68 -15.81 12.06
C ASP A 76 5.29 -16.98 12.85
N THR A 77 6.29 -17.66 12.26
CA THR A 77 7.07 -18.70 12.94
C THR A 77 7.79 -18.14 14.15
N THR A 78 8.46 -16.99 14.00
CA THR A 78 9.16 -16.35 15.13
C THR A 78 8.20 -15.82 16.18
N ALA A 79 7.04 -15.27 15.76
CA ALA A 79 6.02 -14.76 16.69
C ALA A 79 5.43 -15.88 17.57
N ARG A 80 5.23 -17.06 17.00
CA ARG A 80 4.83 -18.27 17.73
C ARG A 80 5.86 -18.66 18.80
N THR A 81 7.15 -18.66 18.46
CA THR A 81 8.22 -18.94 19.43
C THR A 81 8.24 -17.90 20.54
N VAL A 82 8.14 -16.61 20.19
CA VAL A 82 8.09 -15.50 21.16
C VAL A 82 6.98 -15.75 22.18
N SER A 83 5.77 -16.04 21.72
CA SER A 83 4.62 -16.30 22.59
C SER A 83 4.81 -17.53 23.49
N TYR A 84 5.33 -18.64 22.95
CA TYR A 84 5.61 -19.84 23.75
C TYR A 84 6.59 -19.53 24.89
N ILE A 85 7.73 -18.94 24.57
CA ILE A 85 8.79 -18.66 25.55
C ILE A 85 8.33 -17.61 26.56
N ALA A 86 7.60 -16.56 26.11
CA ALA A 86 7.02 -15.57 27.01
C ALA A 86 6.08 -16.20 28.05
N GLU A 87 5.20 -17.11 27.60
CA GLU A 87 4.26 -17.81 28.47
C GLU A 87 4.97 -18.70 29.51
N GLN A 88 5.98 -19.47 29.09
CA GLN A 88 6.77 -20.32 30.00
C GLN A 88 7.55 -19.51 31.04
N LEU A 89 8.05 -18.33 30.65
CA LEU A 89 8.80 -17.42 31.52
C LEU A 89 7.92 -16.46 32.32
N LYS A 90 6.60 -16.47 32.11
CA LYS A 90 5.64 -15.51 32.69
C LYS A 90 6.01 -14.05 32.36
N LEU A 91 6.52 -13.82 31.16
CA LEU A 91 6.80 -12.48 30.62
C LEU A 91 5.55 -11.92 29.93
N ASN A 92 5.56 -10.62 29.62
CA ASN A 92 4.45 -10.00 28.89
C ASN A 92 4.36 -10.55 27.47
N GLY A 93 3.17 -10.96 27.06
CA GLY A 93 2.93 -11.56 25.77
C GLY A 93 1.54 -12.19 25.68
N THR A 94 1.04 -12.29 24.45
CA THR A 94 -0.21 -13.01 24.19
C THR A 94 -0.01 -14.52 24.42
N PRO A 95 -0.99 -15.25 25.00
CA PRO A 95 -0.92 -16.69 25.22
C PRO A 95 -0.63 -17.53 23.97
N TYR A 96 0.11 -18.62 24.14
CA TYR A 96 0.59 -19.47 23.04
C TYR A 96 -0.54 -20.13 22.25
N ASN A 97 -1.65 -20.45 22.93
CA ASN A 97 -2.80 -21.08 22.29
C ASN A 97 -3.46 -20.18 21.22
N VAL A 98 -3.33 -18.84 21.32
CA VAL A 98 -3.86 -17.88 20.34
C VAL A 98 -3.14 -18.06 19.01
N PHE A 99 -1.80 -18.12 19.04
CA PHE A 99 -0.98 -18.33 17.84
C PHE A 99 -1.18 -19.73 17.24
N ASN A 100 -1.39 -20.76 18.06
CA ASN A 100 -1.66 -22.10 17.53
C ASN A 100 -3.00 -22.17 16.79
N LYS A 101 -4.06 -21.54 17.33
CA LYS A 101 -5.38 -21.52 16.67
C LYS A 101 -5.35 -20.76 15.35
N LEU A 102 -4.56 -19.69 15.25
CA LEU A 102 -4.46 -18.85 14.05
C LEU A 102 -3.80 -19.54 12.86
N GLN A 103 -3.13 -20.68 13.05
CA GLN A 103 -2.61 -21.48 11.94
C GLN A 103 -3.73 -22.11 11.12
N ASP A 104 -4.92 -22.26 11.70
CA ASP A 104 -6.09 -22.75 11.00
C ASP A 104 -6.88 -21.58 10.39
N LYS A 105 -6.80 -21.42 9.07
CA LYS A 105 -7.59 -20.39 8.36
C LYS A 105 -9.11 -20.58 8.52
N GLN A 106 -9.60 -21.79 8.80
CA GLN A 106 -11.03 -22.01 9.09
C GLN A 106 -11.46 -21.46 10.44
N TYR A 107 -10.57 -21.52 11.44
CA TYR A 107 -10.84 -20.95 12.76
C TYR A 107 -11.18 -19.46 12.65
N ILE A 108 -10.40 -18.71 11.87
CA ILE A 108 -10.66 -17.28 11.62
C ILE A 108 -12.00 -17.07 10.94
N ARG A 109 -12.32 -17.86 9.90
CA ARG A 109 -13.61 -17.72 9.20
C ARG A 109 -14.80 -17.99 10.11
N LYS A 110 -14.72 -19.00 10.98
CA LYS A 110 -15.76 -19.28 11.97
C LYS A 110 -15.87 -18.14 13.00
N LEU A 111 -14.73 -17.63 13.47
CA LEU A 111 -14.67 -16.54 14.44
C LEU A 111 -15.31 -15.25 13.90
N LEU A 112 -15.21 -14.98 12.60
CA LEU A 112 -15.82 -13.83 11.95
C LEU A 112 -17.35 -13.82 12.00
N GLU A 113 -18.01 -14.97 12.19
CA GLU A 113 -19.48 -15.02 12.38
C GLU A 113 -19.94 -14.19 13.58
N GLU A 114 -19.04 -13.93 14.52
CA GLU A 114 -19.28 -13.18 15.75
C GLU A 114 -18.59 -11.80 15.75
N VAL A 115 -18.14 -11.30 14.58
CA VAL A 115 -17.48 -9.98 14.43
C VAL A 115 -18.32 -9.08 13.52
N SER A 116 -18.69 -7.90 14.02
CA SER A 116 -19.79 -7.10 13.46
C SER A 116 -19.46 -6.38 12.15
N PHE A 117 -18.21 -5.97 11.94
CA PHE A 117 -17.84 -5.07 10.83
C PHE A 117 -17.30 -5.79 9.57
N PHE A 118 -17.03 -7.09 9.66
CA PHE A 118 -16.52 -7.87 8.54
C PHE A 118 -17.65 -8.65 7.87
N GLU A 119 -17.65 -8.66 6.55
CA GLU A 119 -18.50 -9.56 5.79
C GLU A 119 -17.91 -10.97 5.80
N GLN A 120 -18.80 -11.95 5.85
CA GLN A 120 -18.42 -13.34 5.74
C GLN A 120 -18.13 -13.70 4.29
N ILE A 121 -16.95 -14.28 4.08
CA ILE A 121 -16.53 -14.84 2.79
C ILE A 121 -17.08 -16.26 2.72
N LYS A 122 -17.77 -16.64 1.64
CA LYS A 122 -18.16 -18.03 1.39
C LYS A 122 -16.92 -18.91 1.25
N TYR A 123 -16.89 -20.03 1.96
CA TYR A 123 -15.75 -20.95 1.90
C TYR A 123 -16.16 -22.40 2.16
N TYR A 124 -15.28 -23.33 1.78
CA TYR A 124 -15.35 -24.73 2.19
C TYR A 124 -13.96 -25.36 2.24
N GLN A 125 -13.80 -26.40 3.06
CA GLN A 125 -12.63 -27.27 3.00
C GLN A 125 -12.76 -28.25 1.84
N TYR A 126 -11.75 -28.32 0.98
CA TYR A 126 -11.74 -29.28 -0.12
C TYR A 126 -11.53 -30.70 0.43
N GLN A 127 -12.50 -31.58 0.16
CA GLN A 127 -12.49 -33.00 0.56
C GLN A 127 -12.56 -33.93 -0.66
N GLY A 128 -11.96 -33.50 -1.79
CA GLY A 128 -12.02 -34.23 -3.06
C GLY A 128 -13.24 -33.91 -3.94
N ILE A 129 -14.17 -33.09 -3.44
CA ILE A 129 -15.38 -32.67 -4.16
C ILE A 129 -15.34 -31.16 -4.36
N ASP A 130 -15.47 -30.74 -5.62
CA ASP A 130 -15.69 -29.34 -5.99
C ASP A 130 -17.16 -28.97 -5.76
N LYS A 131 -17.40 -27.87 -5.02
CA LYS A 131 -18.74 -27.32 -4.74
C LYS A 131 -19.18 -26.22 -5.73
N GLU A 132 -18.45 -26.04 -6.82
CA GLU A 132 -18.77 -25.09 -7.90
C GLU A 132 -18.86 -23.63 -7.43
N LEU A 133 -18.03 -23.26 -6.45
CA LEU A 133 -17.86 -21.88 -6.00
C LEU A 133 -16.90 -21.17 -6.96
N TYR A 134 -17.41 -20.34 -7.88
CA TYR A 134 -16.60 -19.61 -8.86
C TYR A 134 -17.02 -18.14 -9.01
N PRO A 135 -16.08 -17.21 -9.24
CA PRO A 135 -14.63 -17.39 -9.11
C PRO A 135 -14.22 -17.60 -7.65
N CYS A 136 -13.19 -18.43 -7.40
CA CYS A 136 -12.69 -18.73 -6.06
C CYS A 136 -11.17 -18.67 -5.96
N VAL A 137 -10.68 -18.54 -4.72
CA VAL A 137 -9.27 -18.68 -4.36
C VAL A 137 -9.07 -20.02 -3.69
N VAL A 138 -8.19 -20.83 -4.27
CA VAL A 138 -7.72 -22.10 -3.70
C VAL A 138 -6.39 -21.83 -2.99
N LYS A 139 -6.30 -22.20 -1.71
CA LYS A 139 -5.07 -22.02 -0.92
C LYS A 139 -4.89 -23.12 0.13
N PRO A 140 -3.66 -23.44 0.55
CA PRO A 140 -3.43 -24.30 1.69
C PRO A 140 -3.94 -23.64 2.99
N CYS A 141 -4.47 -24.45 3.91
CA CYS A 141 -4.92 -23.98 5.23
C CYS A 141 -3.74 -23.43 6.06
N ILE A 142 -2.54 -23.99 5.89
CA ILE A 142 -1.31 -23.54 6.55
C ILE A 142 -0.31 -23.13 5.46
N GLY A 143 0.24 -21.92 5.56
CA GLY A 143 1.24 -21.43 4.62
C GLY A 143 1.37 -19.92 4.64
N ASN A 144 2.51 -19.42 4.12
CA ASN A 144 2.89 -18.01 4.14
C ASN A 144 3.36 -17.55 2.74
N ALA A 145 3.45 -16.23 2.53
CA ALA A 145 4.06 -15.60 1.35
C ALA A 145 3.43 -16.01 0.00
N LYS A 146 2.09 -16.17 -0.02
CA LYS A 146 1.28 -16.47 -1.23
C LYS A 146 1.66 -17.76 -1.97
N LYS A 147 2.45 -18.65 -1.36
CA LYS A 147 2.79 -19.95 -1.95
C LYS A 147 1.59 -20.89 -1.92
N GLY A 148 1.26 -21.49 -3.07
CA GLY A 148 0.14 -22.42 -3.18
C GLY A 148 -1.24 -21.74 -3.30
N VAL A 149 -1.28 -20.43 -3.57
CA VAL A 149 -2.53 -19.67 -3.77
C VAL A 149 -2.82 -19.52 -5.26
N SER A 150 -4.05 -19.84 -5.69
CA SER A 150 -4.49 -19.70 -7.07
C SER A 150 -5.90 -19.09 -7.15
N LEU A 151 -6.12 -18.17 -8.09
CA LEU A 151 -7.46 -17.80 -8.55
C LEU A 151 -7.95 -18.87 -9.54
N VAL A 152 -9.19 -19.31 -9.37
CA VAL A 152 -9.85 -20.33 -10.19
C VAL A 152 -11.19 -19.77 -10.67
N ASN A 153 -11.34 -19.63 -11.99
CA ASN A 153 -12.52 -19.02 -12.59
C ASN A 153 -13.58 -20.05 -13.02
N ASN A 154 -13.19 -21.30 -13.18
CA ASN A 154 -14.01 -22.37 -13.73
C ASN A 154 -13.53 -23.74 -13.26
N LYS A 155 -14.30 -24.78 -13.61
CA LYS A 155 -14.07 -26.16 -13.19
C LYS A 155 -12.77 -26.75 -13.77
N GLU A 156 -12.41 -26.33 -14.98
CA GLU A 156 -11.23 -26.79 -15.69
C GLU A 156 -9.93 -26.38 -14.96
N GLU A 157 -9.92 -25.18 -14.36
CA GLU A 157 -8.77 -24.65 -13.61
C GLU A 157 -8.59 -25.29 -12.21
N MET A 158 -9.64 -25.85 -11.62
CA MET A 158 -9.66 -26.35 -10.23
C MET A 158 -8.63 -27.45 -9.98
N ALA A 159 -8.52 -28.45 -10.88
CA ALA A 159 -7.63 -29.59 -10.68
C ALA A 159 -6.15 -29.17 -10.57
N GLN A 160 -5.74 -28.20 -11.39
CA GLN A 160 -4.38 -27.66 -11.35
C GLN A 160 -4.12 -26.86 -10.08
N ALA A 161 -5.10 -26.05 -9.65
CA ALA A 161 -5.00 -25.27 -8.42
C ALA A 161 -4.89 -26.16 -7.17
N ILE A 162 -5.70 -27.22 -7.07
CA ILE A 162 -5.60 -28.21 -5.98
C ILE A 162 -4.22 -28.85 -5.97
N LYS A 163 -3.72 -29.32 -7.12
CA LYS A 163 -2.38 -29.92 -7.21
C LYS A 163 -1.28 -28.96 -6.74
N TYR A 164 -1.38 -27.69 -7.12
CA TYR A 164 -0.42 -26.67 -6.68
C TYR A 164 -0.47 -26.41 -5.17
N ALA A 165 -1.67 -26.33 -4.60
CA ALA A 165 -1.88 -26.15 -3.16
C ALA A 165 -1.49 -27.38 -2.32
N SER A 166 -1.66 -28.60 -2.85
CA SER A 166 -1.34 -29.87 -2.18
C SER A 166 0.15 -30.11 -1.95
N ASN A 167 1.04 -29.39 -2.63
CA ASN A 167 2.50 -29.60 -2.52
C ASN A 167 3.04 -29.43 -1.08
N ASN A 168 2.27 -28.83 -0.17
CA ASN A 168 2.65 -28.64 1.23
C ASN A 168 2.08 -29.70 2.19
N ASN A 169 1.35 -30.73 1.72
CA ASN A 169 0.68 -31.77 2.54
C ASN A 169 -0.27 -31.21 3.62
N THR A 170 -0.84 -30.03 3.40
CA THR A 170 -1.80 -29.40 4.30
C THR A 170 -3.21 -29.52 3.74
N ALA A 171 -4.23 -29.45 4.61
CA ALA A 171 -5.62 -29.27 4.17
C ALA A 171 -5.74 -28.05 3.22
N ILE A 172 -6.72 -28.08 2.32
CA ILE A 172 -6.97 -27.02 1.34
C ILE A 172 -8.30 -26.35 1.66
N ILE A 173 -8.32 -25.03 1.59
CA ILE A 173 -9.52 -24.21 1.70
C ILE A 173 -9.79 -23.53 0.35
N VAL A 174 -11.07 -23.52 -0.03
CA VAL A 174 -11.59 -22.81 -1.20
C VAL A 174 -12.46 -21.68 -0.69
N GLU A 175 -12.13 -20.44 -1.07
CA GLU A 175 -12.85 -19.24 -0.65
C GLU A 175 -13.37 -18.49 -1.87
N GLU A 176 -14.53 -17.85 -1.79
CA GLU A 176 -14.98 -16.98 -2.89
C GLU A 176 -13.98 -15.86 -3.15
N TYR A 177 -13.80 -15.52 -4.42
CA TYR A 177 -12.88 -14.46 -4.78
C TYR A 177 -13.50 -13.08 -4.50
N ILE A 178 -12.90 -12.36 -3.55
CA ILE A 178 -13.30 -10.99 -3.23
C ILE A 178 -12.59 -9.99 -4.14
N VAL A 179 -13.39 -9.27 -4.92
CA VAL A 179 -12.96 -8.09 -5.68
C VAL A 179 -12.99 -6.87 -4.74
N GLY A 180 -11.90 -6.11 -4.72
CA GLY A 180 -11.79 -4.90 -3.91
C GLY A 180 -10.36 -4.40 -3.83
N LYS A 181 -10.19 -3.22 -3.23
CA LYS A 181 -8.86 -2.68 -2.95
C LYS A 181 -8.33 -3.35 -1.68
N GLU A 182 -7.10 -3.86 -1.76
CA GLU A 182 -6.41 -4.52 -0.65
C GLU A 182 -5.58 -3.49 0.12
N ILE A 183 -5.64 -3.57 1.45
CA ILE A 183 -4.91 -2.72 2.38
C ILE A 183 -4.44 -3.57 3.57
N SER A 184 -3.38 -3.14 4.24
CA SER A 184 -2.99 -3.68 5.55
C SER A 184 -3.16 -2.67 6.66
N ILE A 185 -3.33 -3.16 7.87
CA ILE A 185 -3.47 -2.37 9.09
C ILE A 185 -2.38 -2.80 10.05
N GLU A 186 -1.56 -1.84 10.45
CA GLU A 186 -0.54 -2.03 11.46
C GLU A 186 -1.04 -1.52 12.81
N SER A 187 -0.98 -2.38 13.83
CA SER A 187 -1.39 -2.01 15.18
C SER A 187 -0.43 -2.53 16.25
N ILE A 188 -0.43 -1.87 17.41
CA ILE A 188 0.17 -2.37 18.65
C ILE A 188 -0.95 -2.70 19.62
N SER A 189 -0.86 -3.86 20.25
CA SER A 189 -1.73 -4.27 21.34
C SER A 189 -0.94 -4.32 22.65
N PHE A 190 -1.54 -3.83 23.72
CA PHE A 190 -0.96 -3.88 25.05
C PHE A 190 -2.07 -4.07 26.09
N HIS A 191 -1.99 -5.16 26.86
CA HIS A 191 -3.00 -5.53 27.85
C HIS A 191 -4.45 -5.50 27.31
N GLY A 192 -4.63 -5.98 26.07
CA GLY A 192 -5.95 -6.04 25.41
C GLY A 192 -6.46 -4.71 24.87
N GLN A 193 -5.67 -3.62 24.96
CA GLN A 193 -5.96 -2.37 24.28
C GLN A 193 -5.26 -2.35 22.92
N HIS A 194 -6.00 -2.01 21.87
CA HIS A 194 -5.54 -2.09 20.48
C HIS A 194 -5.39 -0.70 19.86
N TYR A 195 -4.17 -0.37 19.45
CA TYR A 195 -3.82 0.93 18.89
C TYR A 195 -3.45 0.78 17.42
N ILE A 196 -4.32 1.24 16.53
CA ILE A 196 -4.03 1.29 15.08
C ILE A 196 -3.01 2.40 14.84
N LEU A 197 -1.85 2.05 14.29
CA LEU A 197 -0.76 2.98 14.02
C LEU A 197 -0.90 3.57 12.62
N GLN A 198 -1.17 2.72 11.62
CA GLN A 198 -1.25 3.14 10.23
C GLN A 198 -2.10 2.16 9.40
N ILE A 199 -2.66 2.68 8.31
CA ILE A 199 -3.29 1.88 7.25
C ILE A 199 -2.44 2.04 6.00
N THR A 200 -2.11 0.92 5.37
CA THR A 200 -1.19 0.83 4.23
C THR A 200 -1.93 0.39 2.97
N ASP A 201 -1.79 1.16 1.89
CA ASP A 201 -2.23 0.77 0.55
C ASP A 201 -1.29 -0.29 -0.01
N LYS A 202 -1.85 -1.33 -0.62
CA LYS A 202 -1.10 -2.44 -1.21
C LYS A 202 -1.32 -2.48 -2.73
N ASP A 203 -0.24 -2.30 -3.48
CA ASP A 203 -0.24 -2.46 -4.92
C ASP A 203 0.15 -3.93 -5.22
N SER A 204 -0.69 -4.65 -5.96
CA SER A 204 -0.45 -6.05 -6.32
C SER A 204 -0.60 -6.29 -7.82
N SER A 205 0.09 -7.29 -8.34
CA SER A 205 -0.13 -7.75 -9.72
C SER A 205 -1.55 -8.28 -9.88
N ALA A 206 -2.02 -8.32 -11.14
CA ALA A 206 -3.21 -9.07 -11.46
C ALA A 206 -3.04 -10.57 -11.13
N ALA A 207 -4.15 -11.29 -11.22
CA ALA A 207 -4.14 -12.76 -11.22
C ALA A 207 -3.15 -13.30 -12.27
N PRO A 208 -2.56 -14.49 -12.04
CA PRO A 208 -2.88 -15.43 -10.96
C PRO A 208 -2.03 -15.28 -9.68
N HIS A 209 -0.92 -14.51 -9.72
CA HIS A 209 0.09 -14.56 -8.65
C HIS A 209 -0.10 -13.52 -7.53
N PHE A 210 -0.88 -12.45 -7.78
CA PHE A 210 -1.13 -11.38 -6.82
C PHE A 210 0.13 -10.86 -6.10
N THR A 211 1.26 -10.80 -6.80
CA THR A 211 2.56 -10.44 -6.22
C THR A 211 2.54 -9.01 -5.74
N GLU A 212 3.17 -8.74 -4.60
CA GLU A 212 3.20 -7.40 -4.01
C GLU A 212 4.20 -6.52 -4.75
N LEU A 213 3.68 -5.45 -5.35
CA LEU A 213 4.40 -4.51 -6.21
C LEU A 213 4.74 -3.19 -5.51
N GLY A 214 4.07 -2.90 -4.39
CA GLY A 214 4.40 -1.76 -3.55
C GLY A 214 3.48 -1.62 -2.35
N HIS A 215 3.94 -0.84 -1.37
CA HIS A 215 3.18 -0.51 -0.16
C HIS A 215 3.28 0.99 0.11
N HIS A 216 2.16 1.64 0.44
CA HIS A 216 2.09 3.10 0.55
C HIS A 216 1.30 3.56 1.77
N GLN A 217 1.89 4.45 2.55
CA GLN A 217 1.31 5.02 3.76
C GLN A 217 1.25 6.54 3.69
N PRO A 218 0.19 7.17 4.25
CA PRO A 218 -1.07 6.55 4.63
C PRO A 218 -1.87 6.09 3.40
N ALA A 219 -2.71 5.06 3.60
CA ALA A 219 -3.64 4.59 2.60
C ALA A 219 -4.63 5.68 2.16
N GLN A 220 -4.89 5.79 0.86
CA GLN A 220 -5.89 6.72 0.32
C GLN A 220 -7.24 6.00 0.23
N ILE A 221 -8.01 6.06 1.31
CA ILE A 221 -9.30 5.38 1.48
C ILE A 221 -10.43 6.35 1.88
N PRO A 222 -11.70 6.05 1.55
CA PRO A 222 -12.83 6.85 2.02
C PRO A 222 -12.93 6.88 3.55
N SER A 223 -13.34 8.02 4.14
CA SER A 223 -13.46 8.19 5.59
C SER A 223 -14.33 7.12 6.26
N ILE A 224 -15.43 6.74 5.61
CA ILE A 224 -16.32 5.67 6.11
C ILE A 224 -15.63 4.30 6.21
N ILE A 225 -14.71 3.98 5.29
CA ILE A 225 -13.92 2.75 5.37
C ILE A 225 -12.94 2.85 6.53
N LYS A 226 -12.28 4.01 6.68
CA LYS A 226 -11.37 4.27 7.79
C LYS A 226 -12.08 4.10 9.14
N GLU A 227 -13.21 4.76 9.34
CA GLU A 227 -14.00 4.67 10.58
C GLU A 227 -14.40 3.22 10.91
N LYS A 228 -14.88 2.45 9.91
CA LYS A 228 -15.17 1.03 10.10
C LYS A 228 -13.93 0.24 10.53
N ILE A 229 -12.77 0.49 9.95
CA ILE A 229 -11.51 -0.18 10.32
C ILE A 229 -11.15 0.10 11.78
N PHE A 230 -11.31 1.35 12.25
CA PHE A 230 -11.03 1.74 13.64
C PHE A 230 -11.92 1.04 14.67
N LEU A 231 -13.09 0.53 14.25
CA LEU A 231 -13.98 -0.28 15.09
C LEU A 231 -13.74 -1.78 14.91
N ALA A 232 -13.56 -2.23 13.67
CA ALA A 232 -13.43 -3.63 13.29
C ALA A 232 -12.17 -4.30 13.85
N ILE A 233 -11.04 -3.59 13.82
CA ILE A 233 -9.74 -4.18 14.18
C ILE A 233 -9.66 -4.46 15.69
N PRO A 234 -10.03 -3.53 16.60
CA PRO A 234 -10.12 -3.85 18.02
C PRO A 234 -11.11 -4.97 18.35
N GLU A 235 -12.28 -5.00 17.72
CA GLU A 235 -13.27 -6.09 17.92
C GLU A 235 -12.69 -7.45 17.52
N LEU A 236 -12.08 -7.52 16.34
CA LEU A 236 -11.43 -8.73 15.83
C LEU A 236 -10.32 -9.23 16.75
N LEU A 237 -9.40 -8.33 17.17
CA LEU A 237 -8.27 -8.70 18.03
C LEU A 237 -8.73 -9.14 19.43
N ASN A 238 -9.72 -8.48 20.01
CA ASN A 238 -10.37 -8.92 21.24
C ASN A 238 -10.97 -10.32 21.09
N LYS A 239 -11.65 -10.58 19.98
CA LYS A 239 -12.30 -11.86 19.74
C LYS A 239 -11.31 -13.01 19.56
N ILE A 240 -10.15 -12.73 18.93
CA ILE A 240 -9.03 -13.66 18.81
C ILE A 240 -8.38 -13.94 20.19
N GLY A 241 -8.54 -13.03 21.15
CA GLY A 241 -7.85 -13.07 22.44
C GLY A 241 -6.41 -12.55 22.34
N TYR A 242 -6.13 -11.67 21.38
CA TYR A 242 -4.83 -11.02 21.26
C TYR A 242 -4.70 -9.93 22.33
N THR A 243 -3.60 -9.89 23.07
CA THR A 243 -3.46 -8.93 24.18
C THR A 243 -2.24 -8.04 24.03
N ASP A 244 -1.11 -8.62 23.62
CA ASP A 244 0.21 -7.98 23.64
C ASP A 244 1.00 -8.32 22.37
N GLY A 245 1.40 -7.27 21.66
CA GLY A 245 2.34 -7.32 20.54
C GLY A 245 1.90 -6.51 19.31
N ALA A 246 2.68 -6.60 18.25
CA ALA A 246 2.38 -6.00 16.94
C ALA A 246 1.46 -6.89 16.11
N SER A 247 0.55 -6.29 15.33
CA SER A 247 -0.22 -7.02 14.32
C SER A 247 -0.19 -6.34 12.94
N HIS A 248 -0.34 -7.17 11.91
CA HIS A 248 -0.47 -6.84 10.50
C HIS A 248 -1.68 -7.58 9.96
N ILE A 249 -2.77 -6.85 9.74
CA ILE A 249 -4.05 -7.41 9.31
C ILE A 249 -4.31 -6.97 7.88
N GLU A 250 -4.51 -7.93 6.98
CA GLU A 250 -4.81 -7.66 5.58
C GLU A 250 -6.30 -7.77 5.34
N ILE A 251 -6.87 -6.74 4.72
CA ILE A 251 -8.29 -6.70 4.38
C ILE A 251 -8.47 -6.20 2.94
N LYS A 252 -9.57 -6.63 2.32
CA LYS A 252 -10.10 -6.00 1.12
C LYS A 252 -11.32 -5.18 1.47
N TYR A 253 -11.53 -4.10 0.74
CA TYR A 253 -12.77 -3.35 0.81
C TYR A 253 -13.34 -3.04 -0.56
N CYS A 254 -14.67 -3.07 -0.65
CA CYS A 254 -15.44 -2.75 -1.84
C CYS A 254 -16.85 -2.31 -1.40
N ASN A 255 -17.47 -1.32 -2.04
CA ASN A 255 -18.85 -0.88 -1.74
C ASN A 255 -19.14 -0.69 -0.23
N HIS A 256 -18.22 -0.05 0.50
CA HIS A 256 -18.32 0.19 1.95
C HIS A 256 -18.30 -1.08 2.84
N LYS A 257 -17.99 -2.24 2.28
CA LYS A 257 -17.87 -3.52 2.97
C LYS A 257 -16.40 -3.88 3.21
N LEU A 258 -16.12 -4.51 4.35
CA LEU A 258 -14.79 -4.99 4.72
C LEU A 258 -14.76 -6.52 4.66
N TYR A 259 -13.69 -7.07 4.10
CA TYR A 259 -13.47 -8.51 3.97
C TYR A 259 -12.10 -8.85 4.54
N LEU A 260 -12.05 -9.67 5.58
CA LEU A 260 -10.79 -10.08 6.19
C LEU A 260 -10.06 -11.07 5.27
N ILE A 261 -8.82 -10.75 4.88
CA ILE A 261 -8.00 -11.62 4.03
C ILE A 261 -7.06 -12.45 4.88
N GLU A 262 -6.32 -11.81 5.78
CA GLU A 262 -5.33 -12.48 6.62
C GLU A 262 -5.10 -11.75 7.94
N VAL A 263 -4.84 -12.51 9.00
CA VAL A 263 -4.42 -12.00 10.31
C VAL A 263 -3.01 -12.48 10.57
N ASN A 264 -2.09 -11.55 10.75
CA ASN A 264 -0.73 -11.86 11.15
C ASN A 264 -0.41 -11.14 12.47
N LEU A 265 -0.17 -11.88 13.54
CA LEU A 265 0.13 -11.31 14.87
C LEU A 265 1.63 -11.00 15.03
N ARG A 266 2.14 -10.20 14.10
CA ARG A 266 3.51 -9.69 14.06
C ARG A 266 3.55 -8.37 13.28
N GLY A 267 4.68 -7.66 13.31
CA GLY A 267 4.86 -6.49 12.46
C GLY A 267 4.87 -6.83 10.96
N GLY A 268 4.37 -5.90 10.13
CA GLY A 268 4.37 -6.01 8.66
C GLY A 268 5.77 -6.22 8.06
N GLY A 269 5.90 -7.15 7.11
CA GLY A 269 7.13 -7.31 6.32
C GLY A 269 7.36 -6.14 5.35
N ASP A 270 8.23 -6.31 4.35
CA ASP A 270 8.40 -5.34 3.26
C ASP A 270 8.67 -3.89 3.71
N GLU A 271 9.46 -3.75 4.77
CA GLU A 271 9.79 -2.48 5.44
C GLU A 271 8.61 -1.74 6.09
N ILE A 272 7.40 -2.32 6.07
CA ILE A 272 6.19 -1.74 6.66
C ILE A 272 6.42 -1.45 8.15
N SER A 273 6.78 -2.48 8.94
CA SER A 273 7.06 -2.27 10.36
C SER A 273 8.45 -1.68 10.64
N ASN A 274 9.42 -1.96 9.77
CA ASN A 274 10.79 -1.51 9.98
C ASN A 274 10.96 0.00 9.82
N GLN A 275 10.32 0.61 8.81
CA GLN A 275 10.59 1.99 8.44
C GLN A 275 9.36 2.78 8.02
N LEU A 276 8.41 2.19 7.27
CA LEU A 276 7.32 2.96 6.68
C LEU A 276 6.43 3.61 7.74
N VAL A 277 6.05 2.86 8.79
CA VAL A 277 5.19 3.39 9.87
C VAL A 277 5.86 4.59 10.55
N PHE A 278 7.15 4.48 10.88
CA PHE A 278 7.89 5.58 11.48
C PHE A 278 7.97 6.79 10.54
N MET A 279 8.28 6.59 9.27
CA MET A 279 8.40 7.69 8.30
C MET A 279 7.07 8.39 8.02
N SER A 280 5.95 7.67 8.02
CA SER A 280 4.62 8.21 7.71
C SER A 280 3.91 8.81 8.93
N THR A 281 4.19 8.32 10.14
CA THR A 281 3.48 8.73 11.37
C THR A 281 4.35 9.40 12.42
N GLY A 282 5.67 9.18 12.41
CA GLY A 282 6.57 9.51 13.51
C GLY A 282 6.54 8.52 14.68
N ILE A 283 5.70 7.48 14.63
CA ILE A 283 5.63 6.43 15.67
C ILE A 283 6.73 5.40 15.41
N ASP A 284 7.65 5.25 16.37
CA ASP A 284 8.71 4.24 16.31
C ASP A 284 8.13 2.85 16.65
N TYR A 285 7.65 2.16 15.62
CA TYR A 285 6.95 0.87 15.76
C TYR A 285 7.85 -0.20 16.40
N LEU A 286 9.13 -0.26 16.02
CA LEU A 286 10.09 -1.22 16.60
C LEU A 286 10.32 -0.95 18.09
N LYS A 287 10.41 0.33 18.50
CA LYS A 287 10.46 0.71 19.91
C LYS A 287 9.19 0.27 20.64
N CYS A 288 8.00 0.52 20.07
CA CYS A 288 6.74 0.08 20.67
C CYS A 288 6.72 -1.45 20.90
N MET A 289 7.20 -2.24 19.93
CA MET A 289 7.29 -3.70 20.06
C MET A 289 8.19 -4.13 21.23
N ILE A 290 9.35 -3.49 21.37
CA ILE A 290 10.30 -3.74 22.47
C ILE A 290 9.69 -3.35 23.82
N GLU A 291 9.05 -2.18 23.89
CA GLU A 291 8.42 -1.71 25.13
C GLU A 291 7.26 -2.61 25.56
N VAL A 292 6.47 -3.13 24.62
CA VAL A 292 5.42 -4.13 24.90
C VAL A 292 6.04 -5.41 25.46
N ALA A 293 7.09 -5.95 24.82
CA ALA A 293 7.77 -7.15 25.29
C ALA A 293 8.37 -6.99 26.70
N LEU A 294 8.82 -5.78 27.06
CA LEU A 294 9.35 -5.43 28.37
C LEU A 294 8.28 -4.99 29.39
N ASN A 295 7.01 -5.00 29.00
CA ASN A 295 5.89 -4.53 29.82
C ASN A 295 5.99 -3.06 30.27
N THR A 296 6.46 -2.19 29.40
CA THR A 296 6.73 -0.77 29.68
C THR A 296 6.06 0.18 28.68
N PHE A 297 5.29 -0.37 27.74
CA PHE A 297 4.68 0.37 26.65
C PHE A 297 3.81 1.52 27.14
N ARG A 298 3.98 2.67 26.48
CA ARG A 298 3.09 3.82 26.59
C ARG A 298 2.79 4.31 25.19
N PHE A 299 1.51 4.45 24.86
CA PHE A 299 1.13 4.94 23.55
C PHE A 299 1.73 6.34 23.33
N PRO A 300 2.52 6.55 22.27
CA PRO A 300 3.25 7.81 22.10
C PRO A 300 2.28 8.95 21.82
N CYS A 301 2.45 10.07 22.52
CA CYS A 301 1.78 11.31 22.17
C CYS A 301 2.50 11.93 20.97
N VAL A 302 2.11 11.51 19.76
CA VAL A 302 2.61 12.16 18.55
C VAL A 302 1.73 13.38 18.28
N LYS A 303 2.32 14.57 18.38
CA LYS A 303 1.70 15.76 17.78
C LYS A 303 1.65 15.49 16.29
N HIS A 304 0.46 15.20 15.74
CA HIS A 304 0.30 15.14 14.30
C HIS A 304 0.85 16.45 13.74
N SER A 305 2.00 16.37 13.05
CA SER A 305 2.54 17.54 12.39
C SER A 305 1.48 18.04 11.41
N GLU A 306 1.29 19.36 11.33
CA GLU A 306 0.37 19.99 10.38
C GLU A 306 0.64 19.53 8.92
N ASN A 307 1.84 19.00 8.66
CA ASN A 307 2.24 18.39 7.40
C ASN A 307 2.04 16.86 7.41
N LYS A 308 1.08 16.38 6.61
CA LYS A 308 0.92 14.95 6.29
C LYS A 308 2.19 14.42 5.63
N ARG A 309 2.75 13.34 6.15
CA ARG A 309 3.88 12.61 5.55
C ARG A 309 3.39 11.38 4.81
N PHE A 310 4.07 11.08 3.71
CA PHE A 310 3.83 9.89 2.91
C PHE A 310 5.12 9.10 2.81
N ALA A 311 5.03 7.81 3.07
CA ALA A 311 6.12 6.86 2.90
C ALA A 311 5.65 5.72 2.03
N GLY A 312 6.57 5.10 1.29
CA GLY A 312 6.22 3.89 0.57
C GLY A 312 7.41 3.21 -0.06
N ILE A 313 7.14 1.99 -0.51
CA ILE A 313 8.10 1.14 -1.18
C ILE A 313 7.51 0.67 -2.51
N TYR A 314 8.34 0.70 -3.55
CA TYR A 314 8.07 0.09 -4.84
C TYR A 314 8.99 -1.10 -5.04
N PHE A 315 8.48 -2.16 -5.65
CA PHE A 315 9.27 -3.33 -6.01
C PHE A 315 9.50 -3.42 -7.51
N LEU A 316 10.68 -3.89 -7.89
CA LEU A 316 11.10 -4.07 -9.27
C LEU A 316 11.10 -5.56 -9.64
N CYS A 317 10.31 -5.93 -10.63
CA CYS A 317 10.22 -7.26 -11.24
C CYS A 317 9.68 -7.11 -12.66
N GLN A 318 9.48 -8.20 -13.41
CA GLN A 318 8.95 -8.13 -14.78
C GLN A 318 7.58 -7.42 -14.81
N GLN A 319 6.71 -7.65 -13.83
CA GLN A 319 5.41 -7.00 -13.73
C GLN A 319 5.50 -5.48 -13.54
N THR A 320 6.62 -4.99 -13.01
CA THR A 320 6.91 -3.56 -12.81
C THR A 320 8.06 -3.07 -13.68
N ALA A 321 8.38 -3.75 -14.78
CA ALA A 321 9.51 -3.40 -15.65
C ALA A 321 9.46 -1.94 -16.14
N LYS A 322 8.25 -1.41 -16.36
CA LYS A 322 8.01 0.00 -16.70
C LYS A 322 8.50 1.00 -15.64
N TYR A 323 8.75 0.57 -14.41
CA TYR A 323 9.26 1.41 -13.33
C TYR A 323 10.79 1.54 -13.33
N LEU A 324 11.52 0.77 -14.15
CA LEU A 324 12.98 0.85 -14.18
C LEU A 324 13.52 2.27 -14.43
N PRO A 325 12.98 3.07 -15.38
CA PRO A 325 13.39 4.47 -15.53
C PRO A 325 13.07 5.33 -14.30
N PHE A 326 11.95 5.07 -13.62
CA PHE A 326 11.59 5.76 -12.39
C PHE A 326 12.63 5.51 -11.28
N PHE A 327 13.10 4.26 -11.13
CA PHE A 327 14.15 3.93 -10.16
C PHE A 327 15.46 4.66 -10.47
N LYS A 328 15.88 4.67 -11.75
CA LYS A 328 17.10 5.37 -12.19
C LYS A 328 17.00 6.89 -11.98
N ASN A 329 15.86 7.49 -12.32
CA ASN A 329 15.63 8.94 -12.22
C ASN A 329 15.37 9.43 -10.79
N ALA A 330 15.14 8.52 -9.83
CA ALA A 330 14.97 8.86 -8.43
C ALA A 330 16.29 9.23 -7.74
N ILE A 331 17.43 8.77 -8.27
CA ILE A 331 18.75 9.04 -7.70
C ILE A 331 18.98 10.55 -7.65
N GLY A 332 19.32 11.07 -6.47
CA GLY A 332 19.53 12.49 -6.22
C GLY A 332 18.26 13.29 -5.91
N LYS A 333 17.07 12.66 -5.87
CA LYS A 333 15.84 13.33 -5.43
C LYS A 333 15.78 13.38 -3.90
N GLU A 334 15.38 14.51 -3.33
CA GLU A 334 15.29 14.71 -1.87
C GLU A 334 14.33 13.73 -1.17
N TRP A 335 13.29 13.28 -1.86
CA TRP A 335 12.30 12.34 -1.31
C TRP A 335 12.77 10.88 -1.33
N LEU A 336 13.88 10.57 -2.01
CA LEU A 336 14.40 9.20 -2.09
C LEU A 336 15.09 8.85 -0.77
N VAL A 337 14.64 7.77 -0.12
CA VAL A 337 15.27 7.24 1.09
C VAL A 337 16.33 6.21 0.71
N LYS A 338 15.96 5.25 -0.14
CA LYS A 338 16.83 4.16 -0.56
C LYS A 338 16.37 3.58 -1.88
N THR A 339 17.30 3.14 -2.72
CA THR A 339 16.98 2.28 -3.87
C THR A 339 18.08 1.26 -4.09
N GLU A 340 17.69 0.03 -4.44
CA GLU A 340 18.60 -1.04 -4.82
C GLU A 340 18.03 -1.76 -6.04
N ILE A 341 18.87 -1.99 -7.05
CA ILE A 341 18.56 -2.78 -8.24
C ILE A 341 19.55 -3.95 -8.25
N TYR A 342 19.05 -5.16 -7.97
CA TYR A 342 19.86 -6.37 -7.94
C TYR A 342 20.16 -6.91 -9.34
N SER A 343 19.24 -6.70 -10.29
CA SER A 343 19.39 -7.10 -11.69
C SER A 343 18.51 -6.24 -12.60
N GLU A 344 19.06 -5.80 -13.74
CA GLU A 344 18.27 -5.18 -14.81
C GLU A 344 17.58 -6.21 -15.72
N LYS A 345 18.02 -7.47 -15.68
CA LYS A 345 17.30 -8.58 -16.32
C LYS A 345 16.17 -9.02 -15.40
N LEU A 346 15.00 -8.44 -15.62
CA LEU A 346 13.81 -8.64 -14.79
C LEU A 346 13.17 -10.00 -15.10
N ILE A 347 12.71 -10.67 -14.06
CA ILE A 347 12.01 -11.96 -14.15
C ILE A 347 10.58 -11.83 -13.63
N GLU A 348 9.70 -12.70 -14.13
CA GLU A 348 8.34 -12.81 -13.60
C GLU A 348 8.40 -13.30 -12.16
N SER A 349 7.86 -12.50 -11.26
CA SER A 349 7.86 -12.80 -9.83
C SER A 349 6.61 -13.61 -9.51
N ASN A 350 6.75 -14.86 -9.11
CA ASN A 350 5.65 -15.73 -8.68
C ASN A 350 5.47 -15.71 -7.15
N SER A 351 6.42 -15.11 -6.42
CA SER A 351 6.36 -14.89 -4.98
C SER A 351 7.00 -13.56 -4.59
N ASN A 352 6.86 -13.16 -3.31
CA ASN A 352 7.50 -11.94 -2.79
C ASN A 352 9.05 -12.07 -2.68
N TYR A 353 9.64 -13.24 -2.97
CA TYR A 353 11.09 -13.47 -2.88
C TYR A 353 11.82 -13.25 -4.22
N GLU A 354 11.09 -13.12 -5.33
CA GLU A 354 11.65 -13.09 -6.69
C GLU A 354 11.75 -11.67 -7.27
N ARG A 355 11.86 -10.67 -6.39
CA ARG A 355 11.93 -9.24 -6.75
C ARG A 355 13.39 -8.83 -7.01
N ASN A 356 13.63 -8.16 -8.14
CA ASN A 356 14.95 -7.74 -8.62
C ASN A 356 15.40 -6.36 -8.12
N GLY A 357 14.63 -5.72 -7.25
CA GLY A 357 15.01 -4.45 -6.64
C GLY A 357 13.86 -3.81 -5.87
N TYR A 358 14.17 -2.72 -5.18
CA TYR A 358 13.17 -1.90 -4.50
C TYR A 358 13.60 -0.43 -4.42
N LEU A 359 12.62 0.43 -4.18
CA LEU A 359 12.80 1.86 -3.96
C LEU A 359 11.91 2.29 -2.80
N ILE A 360 12.47 2.99 -1.82
CA ILE A 360 11.76 3.55 -0.67
C ILE A 360 11.78 5.07 -0.76
N TYR A 361 10.63 5.71 -0.55
CA TYR A 361 10.50 7.17 -0.51
C TYR A 361 9.88 7.66 0.80
N ASN A 362 10.16 8.91 1.14
CA ASN A 362 9.49 9.69 2.18
C ASN A 362 9.29 11.12 1.68
N SER A 363 8.06 11.63 1.72
CA SER A 363 7.68 12.90 1.10
C SER A 363 6.47 13.54 1.81
N ASN A 364 6.11 14.76 1.40
CA ASN A 364 4.86 15.41 1.78
C ASN A 364 3.66 15.01 0.90
N ARG A 365 3.90 14.20 -0.14
CA ARG A 365 2.87 13.62 -1.02
C ARG A 365 3.24 12.19 -1.43
N LYS A 366 2.25 11.38 -1.81
CA LYS A 366 2.52 10.08 -2.47
C LYS A 366 3.30 10.32 -3.77
N ILE A 367 4.45 9.69 -3.89
CA ILE A 367 5.28 9.67 -5.11
C ILE A 367 4.75 8.56 -6.01
N SER A 368 4.59 8.81 -7.31
CA SER A 368 4.18 7.82 -8.29
C SER A 368 5.23 7.61 -9.37
N PRO A 369 5.46 6.38 -9.87
CA PRO A 369 6.28 6.14 -11.05
C PRO A 369 5.79 6.90 -12.29
N ASN A 370 4.49 7.20 -12.34
CA ASN A 370 3.87 7.98 -13.41
C ASN A 370 4.10 9.49 -13.28
N ASP A 371 4.64 9.98 -12.15
CA ASP A 371 4.95 11.41 -11.98
C ASP A 371 6.00 11.89 -13.01
N ASN A 372 6.80 10.98 -13.58
CA ASN A 372 7.82 11.28 -14.59
C ASN A 372 7.29 11.38 -16.03
N ASN A 373 6.00 11.06 -16.25
CA ASN A 373 5.39 11.09 -17.58
C ASN A 373 4.74 12.43 -17.91
N ILE A 374 4.89 13.44 -17.06
CA ILE A 374 4.17 14.70 -17.18
C ILE A 374 5.15 15.80 -17.55
N TYR A 375 4.85 16.49 -18.63
CA TYR A 375 5.66 17.59 -19.14
C TYR A 375 4.77 18.80 -19.42
N ILE A 376 5.28 20.00 -19.16
CA ILE A 376 4.67 21.22 -19.68
C ILE A 376 5.16 21.36 -21.13
N LEU A 377 4.30 21.02 -22.09
CA LEU A 377 4.67 20.85 -23.49
C LEU A 377 5.24 22.13 -24.11
N ASN A 378 4.83 23.30 -23.60
CA ASN A 378 5.36 24.60 -24.01
C ASN A 378 6.88 24.70 -23.79
N GLU A 379 7.44 24.03 -22.77
CA GLU A 379 8.87 24.05 -22.43
C GLU A 379 9.72 23.31 -23.47
N LYS A 380 9.11 22.45 -24.31
CA LYS A 380 9.78 21.74 -25.41
C LYS A 380 9.86 22.57 -26.70
N GLY A 381 9.47 23.85 -26.68
CA GLY A 381 9.61 24.75 -27.82
C GLY A 381 8.93 24.25 -29.11
N GLY A 382 9.61 24.38 -30.25
CA GLY A 382 9.06 24.01 -31.57
C GLY A 382 8.66 22.53 -31.69
N GLU A 383 9.41 21.64 -31.04
CA GLU A 383 9.10 20.20 -30.99
C GLU A 383 7.79 19.96 -30.22
N GLY A 384 7.64 20.58 -29.04
CA GLY A 384 6.41 20.49 -28.26
C GLY A 384 5.16 20.93 -29.04
N LYS A 385 5.31 21.95 -29.89
CA LYS A 385 4.23 22.45 -30.73
C LYS A 385 3.80 21.43 -31.79
N LEU A 386 4.74 20.71 -32.40
CA LEU A 386 4.45 19.66 -33.37
C LEU A 386 3.70 18.50 -32.69
N ILE A 387 4.19 18.07 -31.53
CA ILE A 387 3.55 17.01 -30.74
C ILE A 387 2.11 17.41 -30.33
N ALA A 388 1.87 18.68 -29.99
CA ALA A 388 0.54 19.18 -29.68
C ALA A 388 -0.44 19.07 -30.86
N LYS A 389 0.04 19.34 -32.09
CA LYS A 389 -0.74 19.19 -33.31
C LYS A 389 -1.07 17.72 -33.59
N ASP A 390 -0.09 16.84 -33.47
CA ASP A 390 -0.30 15.40 -33.63
C ASP A 390 -1.37 14.88 -32.66
N PHE A 391 -1.31 15.32 -31.40
CA PHE A 391 -2.31 14.97 -30.41
C PHE A 391 -3.70 15.52 -30.74
N LEU A 392 -3.79 16.76 -31.25
CA LEU A 392 -5.07 17.33 -31.71
C LEU A 392 -5.71 16.50 -32.81
N HIS A 393 -4.93 16.01 -33.77
CA HIS A 393 -5.44 15.14 -34.84
C HIS A 393 -6.03 13.84 -34.27
N LEU A 394 -5.39 13.25 -33.25
CA LEU A 394 -5.94 12.08 -32.56
C LEU A 394 -7.28 12.38 -31.87
N ILE A 395 -7.38 13.52 -31.19
CA ILE A 395 -8.63 13.96 -30.54
C ILE A 395 -9.74 14.17 -31.57
N ASN A 396 -9.46 14.90 -32.64
CA ASN A 396 -10.44 15.18 -33.71
C ASN A 396 -10.97 13.88 -34.34
N ASN A 397 -10.08 12.92 -34.58
CA ASN A 397 -10.45 11.60 -35.10
C ASN A 397 -11.32 10.81 -34.09
N GLU A 398 -10.98 10.84 -32.81
CA GLU A 398 -11.69 10.10 -31.77
C GLU A 398 -13.09 10.68 -31.50
N GLU A 399 -13.19 12.00 -31.35
CA GLU A 399 -14.41 12.70 -30.98
C GLU A 399 -15.27 13.12 -32.19
N LYS A 400 -14.80 12.86 -33.42
CA LYS A 400 -15.42 13.35 -34.66
C LYS A 400 -15.63 14.87 -34.64
N THR A 401 -14.64 15.58 -34.10
CA THR A 401 -14.62 17.05 -33.99
C THR A 401 -13.66 17.65 -35.01
N VAL A 402 -13.80 18.95 -35.30
CA VAL A 402 -12.94 19.68 -36.24
C VAL A 402 -12.31 20.87 -35.52
N ILE A 403 -11.56 20.61 -34.45
CA ILE A 403 -10.80 21.66 -33.77
C ILE A 403 -9.65 22.06 -34.69
N SER A 404 -9.55 23.36 -34.97
CA SER A 404 -8.55 23.92 -35.89
C SER A 404 -7.14 23.88 -35.29
N GLU A 405 -6.12 23.58 -36.10
CA GLU A 405 -4.71 23.74 -35.69
C GLU A 405 -4.36 25.18 -35.28
N LYS A 406 -5.08 26.20 -35.78
CA LYS A 406 -4.91 27.59 -35.33
C LYS A 406 -5.15 27.75 -33.83
N TRP A 407 -5.96 26.87 -33.25
CA TRP A 407 -6.16 26.83 -31.80
C TRP A 407 -4.90 26.34 -31.07
N ILE A 408 -4.14 25.38 -31.63
CA ILE A 408 -2.84 24.96 -31.10
C ILE A 408 -1.87 26.13 -31.05
N ASP A 409 -1.79 26.90 -32.14
CA ASP A 409 -0.91 28.08 -32.19
C ASP A 409 -1.23 29.06 -31.04
N LYS A 410 -2.51 29.28 -30.75
CA LYS A 410 -2.97 30.16 -29.66
C LYS A 410 -2.64 29.57 -28.28
N ILE A 411 -2.99 28.31 -28.00
CA ILE A 411 -2.76 27.73 -26.67
C ILE A 411 -1.27 27.55 -26.40
N PHE A 412 -0.44 27.29 -27.42
CA PHE A 412 1.00 27.11 -27.23
C PHE A 412 1.70 28.41 -26.80
N LEU A 413 1.16 29.57 -27.19
CA LEU A 413 1.67 30.88 -26.83
C LEU A 413 1.17 31.37 -25.46
N HIS A 414 -0.08 31.05 -25.12
CA HIS A 414 -0.80 31.74 -24.03
C HIS A 414 -1.28 30.83 -22.90
N ALA A 415 -1.21 29.51 -23.07
CA ALA A 415 -1.63 28.52 -22.08
C ALA A 415 -0.45 27.65 -21.64
N ARG A 416 -0.64 26.98 -20.50
CA ARG A 416 0.16 25.84 -20.07
C ARG A 416 -0.51 24.57 -20.54
N ILE A 417 0.21 23.78 -21.32
CA ILE A 417 -0.23 22.50 -21.85
C ILE A 417 0.47 21.42 -21.02
N ILE A 418 -0.21 20.93 -19.99
CA ILE A 418 0.30 19.88 -19.14
C ILE A 418 -0.04 18.56 -19.81
N SER A 419 0.96 17.82 -20.25
CA SER A 419 0.80 16.65 -21.10
C SER A 419 1.31 15.41 -20.41
N TYR A 420 0.51 14.35 -20.46
CA TYR A 420 0.88 13.02 -20.01
C TYR A 420 1.36 12.19 -21.20
N PHE A 421 2.58 11.68 -21.10
CA PHE A 421 3.25 10.87 -22.10
C PHE A 421 3.20 9.39 -21.75
N GLU A 422 2.99 8.57 -22.76
CA GLU A 422 3.33 7.16 -22.71
C GLU A 422 4.31 6.87 -23.84
N LYS A 423 5.53 6.43 -23.48
CA LYS A 423 6.68 6.42 -24.41
C LYS A 423 6.88 7.83 -24.97
N ASP A 424 6.90 7.97 -26.29
CA ASP A 424 7.10 9.26 -26.99
C ASP A 424 5.79 9.91 -27.46
N LYS A 425 4.63 9.43 -27.00
CA LYS A 425 3.31 9.93 -27.43
C LYS A 425 2.53 10.54 -26.27
N ILE A 426 1.87 11.67 -26.55
CA ILE A 426 0.88 12.22 -25.64
C ILE A 426 -0.37 11.32 -25.69
N ILE A 427 -0.85 10.90 -24.52
CA ILE A 427 -2.11 10.15 -24.36
C ILE A 427 -3.16 10.93 -23.56
N GLY A 428 -2.75 12.05 -22.96
CA GLY A 428 -3.67 12.98 -22.32
C GLY A 428 -3.04 14.35 -22.10
N TRP A 429 -3.86 15.38 -21.99
CA TRP A 429 -3.42 16.73 -21.66
C TRP A 429 -4.43 17.51 -20.82
N PHE A 430 -3.95 18.57 -20.19
CA PHE A 430 -4.74 19.57 -19.50
C PHE A 430 -4.20 20.94 -19.89
N VAL A 431 -5.05 21.73 -20.55
CA VAL A 431 -4.71 23.05 -21.11
C VAL A 431 -5.29 24.14 -20.23
N LEU A 432 -4.42 24.98 -19.65
CA LEU A 432 -4.77 26.04 -18.71
C LEU A 432 -4.27 27.41 -19.15
N TYR A 433 -5.15 28.39 -19.12
CA TYR A 433 -4.76 29.79 -19.14
C TYR A 433 -4.60 30.30 -17.70
N CYS A 434 -3.43 30.85 -17.39
CA CYS A 434 -3.10 31.43 -16.07
C CYS A 434 -2.78 32.93 -16.21
N ASN A 435 -3.48 33.60 -17.12
CA ASN A 435 -3.21 34.98 -17.53
C ASN A 435 -4.06 36.03 -16.79
N ASP A 436 -5.10 35.64 -16.06
CA ASP A 436 -5.88 36.55 -15.21
C ASP A 436 -5.18 36.78 -13.86
N GLN A 437 -4.26 37.74 -13.86
CA GLN A 437 -3.46 38.09 -12.68
C GLN A 437 -4.23 38.98 -11.68
N GLU A 438 -5.31 39.63 -12.11
CA GLU A 438 -6.12 40.51 -11.26
C GLU A 438 -7.01 39.68 -10.34
N SER A 439 -7.82 38.79 -10.92
CA SER A 439 -8.70 37.91 -10.14
C SER A 439 -8.00 36.65 -9.65
N LYS A 440 -6.80 36.35 -10.19
CA LYS A 440 -6.00 35.15 -9.92
C LYS A 440 -6.77 33.86 -10.24
N ILE A 441 -7.49 33.85 -11.36
CA ILE A 441 -8.31 32.74 -11.80
C ILE A 441 -7.68 32.08 -13.03
N ALA A 442 -7.31 30.81 -12.90
CA ALA A 442 -6.95 30.00 -14.04
C ALA A 442 -8.20 29.47 -14.76
N TYR A 443 -8.14 29.37 -16.08
CA TYR A 443 -9.21 28.83 -16.91
C TYR A 443 -8.74 27.55 -17.63
N CYS A 444 -9.43 26.44 -17.37
CA CYS A 444 -9.22 25.19 -18.11
C CYS A 444 -9.93 25.28 -19.46
N ALA A 445 -9.14 25.26 -20.53
CA ALA A 445 -9.65 25.28 -21.89
C ALA A 445 -9.93 23.89 -22.45
N SER A 446 -9.19 22.88 -21.99
CA SER A 446 -9.36 21.50 -22.42
C SER A 446 -8.74 20.55 -21.41
N LEU A 447 -9.46 19.47 -21.10
CA LEU A 447 -8.91 18.26 -20.52
C LEU A 447 -9.33 17.11 -21.41
N HIS A 448 -8.35 16.35 -21.90
CA HIS A 448 -8.62 15.18 -22.73
C HIS A 448 -7.66 14.05 -22.37
N VAL A 449 -8.19 12.83 -22.33
CA VAL A 449 -7.42 11.58 -22.24
C VAL A 449 -8.00 10.66 -23.30
N LEU A 450 -7.14 10.08 -24.14
CA LEU A 450 -7.56 9.20 -25.23
C LEU A 450 -8.38 8.02 -24.67
N ARG A 451 -9.44 7.62 -25.37
CA ARG A 451 -10.41 6.59 -24.96
C ARG A 451 -9.77 5.33 -24.34
N PRO A 452 -8.74 4.71 -24.96
CA PRO A 452 -8.15 3.47 -24.44
C PRO A 452 -7.53 3.63 -23.05
N TYR A 453 -7.17 4.85 -22.65
CA TYR A 453 -6.44 5.17 -21.42
C TYR A 453 -7.32 5.82 -20.35
N ARG A 454 -8.62 5.95 -20.61
CA ARG A 454 -9.58 6.48 -19.63
C ARG A 454 -9.80 5.44 -18.52
N GLY A 455 -9.94 5.92 -17.28
CA GLY A 455 -10.09 5.06 -16.11
C GLY A 455 -8.78 4.70 -15.41
N GLU A 456 -7.63 4.98 -16.02
CA GLU A 456 -6.30 4.71 -15.45
C GLU A 456 -5.80 5.80 -14.48
N GLY A 457 -6.63 6.78 -14.16
CA GLY A 457 -6.28 7.88 -13.25
C GLY A 457 -5.47 9.03 -13.86
N ILE A 458 -5.13 8.96 -15.16
CA ILE A 458 -4.36 9.99 -15.88
C ILE A 458 -4.98 11.40 -15.74
N GLY A 459 -6.30 11.52 -15.91
CA GLY A 459 -6.98 12.82 -15.78
C GLY A 459 -6.80 13.45 -14.39
N SER A 460 -6.85 12.65 -13.33
CA SER A 460 -6.66 13.11 -11.95
C SER A 460 -5.20 13.50 -11.69
N ILE A 461 -4.26 12.78 -12.29
CA ILE A 461 -2.84 13.13 -12.28
C ILE A 461 -2.61 14.49 -12.97
N LEU A 462 -3.22 14.69 -14.14
CA LEU A 462 -3.15 15.96 -14.88
C LEU A 462 -3.75 17.14 -14.09
N ILE A 463 -4.91 16.95 -13.44
CA ILE A 463 -5.50 17.97 -12.54
C ILE A 463 -4.55 18.31 -11.38
N LYS A 464 -3.89 17.30 -10.79
CA LYS A 464 -2.97 17.53 -9.68
C LYS A 464 -1.78 18.40 -10.11
N VAL A 465 -1.16 18.11 -11.25
CA VAL A 465 -0.07 18.93 -11.78
C VAL A 465 -0.55 20.31 -12.22
N ALA A 466 -1.78 20.40 -12.73
CA ALA A 466 -2.44 21.68 -13.01
C ALA A 466 -2.56 22.56 -11.77
N ILE A 467 -2.99 22.00 -10.64
CA ILE A 467 -3.07 22.72 -9.35
C ILE A 467 -1.69 23.23 -8.95
N GLU A 468 -0.66 22.36 -8.98
CA GLU A 468 0.73 22.75 -8.65
C GLU A 468 1.26 23.87 -9.56
N THR A 469 0.95 23.80 -10.87
CA THR A 469 1.33 24.83 -11.84
C THR A 469 0.62 26.15 -11.56
N CYS A 470 -0.68 26.11 -11.31
CA CYS A 470 -1.49 27.29 -11.00
C CYS A 470 -0.99 27.99 -9.71
N LEU A 471 -0.67 27.22 -8.67
CA LEU A 471 -0.13 27.75 -7.41
C LEU A 471 1.22 28.46 -7.64
N LYS A 472 2.13 27.86 -8.44
CA LYS A 472 3.41 28.50 -8.81
C LYS A 472 3.22 29.80 -9.59
N GLU A 473 2.18 29.89 -10.40
CA GLU A 473 1.83 31.10 -11.16
C GLU A 473 0.95 32.08 -10.38
N GLY A 474 0.76 31.84 -9.07
CA GLY A 474 0.07 32.75 -8.17
C GLY A 474 -1.46 32.74 -8.31
N MET A 475 -2.03 31.75 -8.98
CA MET A 475 -3.47 31.58 -9.13
C MET A 475 -4.08 31.05 -7.83
N LYS A 476 -5.34 31.43 -7.57
CA LYS A 476 -6.12 31.01 -6.40
C LYS A 476 -7.22 30.01 -6.75
N LYS A 477 -7.62 29.94 -8.01
CA LYS A 477 -8.76 29.13 -8.46
C LYS A 477 -8.53 28.58 -9.85
N ILE A 478 -9.15 27.44 -10.16
CA ILE A 478 -9.29 26.92 -11.52
C ILE A 478 -10.78 26.88 -11.86
N THR A 479 -11.16 27.42 -13.01
CA THR A 479 -12.53 27.41 -13.51
C THR A 479 -12.63 26.69 -14.85
N LEU A 480 -13.79 26.10 -15.14
CA LEU A 480 -14.04 25.43 -16.42
C LEU A 480 -15.53 25.40 -16.76
N TYR A 481 -15.81 25.24 -18.05
CA TYR A 481 -17.14 24.91 -18.56
C TYR A 481 -17.19 23.44 -18.99
N CYS A 482 -18.23 22.73 -18.57
CA CYS A 482 -18.49 21.35 -18.98
C CYS A 482 -19.92 21.26 -19.53
N LYS A 483 -20.12 20.63 -20.70
CA LYS A 483 -21.47 20.38 -21.22
C LYS A 483 -22.28 19.56 -20.22
N VAL A 484 -23.56 19.92 -20.06
CA VAL A 484 -24.44 19.29 -19.07
C VAL A 484 -24.74 17.82 -19.39
N ASP A 485 -24.76 17.47 -20.67
CA ASP A 485 -24.96 16.09 -21.15
C ASP A 485 -23.73 15.19 -20.96
N ASN A 486 -22.55 15.77 -20.73
CA ASN A 486 -21.32 15.02 -20.41
C ASN A 486 -21.27 14.66 -18.91
N THR A 487 -22.20 13.79 -18.51
CA THR A 487 -22.36 13.33 -17.12
C THR A 487 -21.10 12.69 -16.55
N SER A 488 -20.33 11.98 -17.37
CA SER A 488 -19.07 11.36 -16.98
C SER A 488 -18.00 12.39 -16.62
N ALA A 489 -17.85 13.45 -17.42
CA ALA A 489 -16.91 14.53 -17.11
C ALA A 489 -17.35 15.33 -15.87
N LEU A 490 -18.65 15.63 -15.73
CA LEU A 490 -19.17 16.30 -14.53
C LEU A 490 -18.92 15.50 -13.25
N TYR A 491 -19.17 14.18 -13.27
CA TYR A 491 -18.87 13.31 -12.15
C TYR A 491 -17.37 13.30 -11.83
N PHE A 492 -16.53 13.20 -12.88
CA PHE A 492 -15.08 13.22 -12.75
C PHE A 492 -14.58 14.53 -12.12
N TYR A 493 -15.05 15.70 -12.56
CA TYR A 493 -14.66 16.98 -11.97
C TYR A 493 -15.09 17.11 -10.51
N LYS A 494 -16.32 16.71 -10.18
CA LYS A 494 -16.82 16.69 -8.78
C LYS A 494 -15.97 15.79 -7.89
N LYS A 495 -15.57 14.61 -8.38
CA LYS A 495 -14.66 13.70 -7.68
C LYS A 495 -13.28 14.31 -7.44
N ASN A 496 -12.84 15.23 -8.30
CA ASN A 496 -11.61 16.01 -8.14
C ASN A 496 -11.86 17.39 -7.48
N ASN A 497 -12.89 17.51 -6.65
CA ASN A 497 -13.21 18.68 -5.81
C ASN A 497 -13.66 19.95 -6.55
N PHE A 498 -13.97 19.88 -7.84
CA PHE A 498 -14.64 20.99 -8.52
C PHE A 498 -16.08 21.12 -8.04
N LYS A 499 -16.49 22.33 -7.69
CA LYS A 499 -17.85 22.69 -7.32
C LYS A 499 -18.57 23.30 -8.51
N GLU A 500 -19.74 22.79 -8.82
CA GLU A 500 -20.65 23.41 -9.80
C GLU A 500 -21.25 24.65 -9.16
N LEU A 501 -20.98 25.83 -9.73
CA LEU A 501 -21.49 27.11 -9.22
C LEU A 501 -22.76 27.56 -9.95
N TYR A 502 -22.83 27.24 -11.24
CA TYR A 502 -23.93 27.67 -12.11
C TYR A 502 -24.15 26.68 -13.25
N ARG A 503 -25.38 26.59 -13.74
CA ARG A 503 -25.75 25.87 -14.96
C ARG A 503 -26.65 26.74 -15.83
N GLY A 504 -26.35 26.81 -17.12
CA GLY A 504 -27.24 27.46 -18.07
C GLY A 504 -26.67 27.59 -19.48
N LYS A 505 -27.46 28.20 -20.36
CA LYS A 505 -27.12 28.39 -21.77
C LYS A 505 -26.01 29.42 -21.93
N GLN A 506 -24.99 29.06 -22.71
CA GLN A 506 -23.84 29.92 -22.96
C GLN A 506 -23.89 30.46 -24.39
N LYS A 507 -24.01 31.78 -24.55
CA LYS A 507 -24.02 32.42 -25.88
C LYS A 507 -22.75 32.13 -26.69
N GLN A 508 -21.62 31.95 -26.01
CA GLN A 508 -20.32 31.62 -26.62
C GLN A 508 -20.21 30.16 -27.10
N TYR A 509 -21.18 29.30 -26.78
CA TYR A 509 -21.24 27.90 -27.18
C TYR A 509 -22.60 27.61 -27.85
N ASP A 510 -23.00 28.44 -28.81
CA ASP A 510 -24.21 28.25 -29.61
C ASP A 510 -25.51 28.04 -28.81
N ASN A 511 -25.59 28.64 -27.62
CA ASN A 511 -26.68 28.49 -26.65
C ASN A 511 -26.91 27.06 -26.13
N GLU A 512 -25.91 26.19 -26.25
CA GLU A 512 -25.90 24.91 -25.55
C GLU A 512 -25.78 25.11 -24.02
N GLU A 513 -26.23 24.10 -23.28
CA GLU A 513 -26.25 24.14 -21.82
C GLU A 513 -24.94 23.64 -21.22
N TYR A 514 -24.31 24.49 -20.41
CA TYR A 514 -23.05 24.18 -19.73
C TYR A 514 -23.17 24.41 -18.23
N ALA A 515 -22.47 23.56 -17.47
CA ALA A 515 -22.17 23.78 -16.07
C ALA A 515 -20.85 24.54 -15.94
N PHE A 516 -20.83 25.58 -15.12
CA PHE A 516 -19.65 26.31 -14.71
C PHE A 516 -19.13 25.72 -13.39
N LEU A 517 -17.90 25.21 -13.42
CA LEU A 517 -17.28 24.57 -12.28
C LEU A 517 -16.04 25.33 -11.80
N GLU A 518 -15.83 25.36 -10.50
CA GLU A 518 -14.73 26.04 -9.83
C GLU A 518 -14.04 25.10 -8.83
N LEU A 519 -12.71 25.09 -8.87
CA LEU A 519 -11.84 24.48 -7.86
C LEU A 519 -11.06 25.59 -7.15
N GLN A 520 -11.16 25.62 -5.82
CA GLN A 520 -10.33 26.48 -4.97
C GLN A 520 -8.97 25.83 -4.76
N LEU A 521 -7.89 26.59 -4.91
CA LEU A 521 -6.53 26.14 -4.67
C LEU A 521 -6.16 26.50 -3.23
N GLN A 522 -5.86 25.49 -2.41
CA GLN A 522 -5.47 25.62 -1.00
C GLN A 522 -3.99 25.34 -0.81
#